data_AF-A0A4R6FIX6-F1
#
_entry.id   AF-A0A4R6FIX6-F1
#
_cell.length_a   1.000
_cell.length_b   1.000
_cell.length_c   1.000
_cell.angle_alpha   90.00
_cell.angle_beta   90.00
_cell.angle_gamma   90.00
#
_symmetry.space_group_name_H-M   'P 1'
#
loop_
_entity.id
_entity.type
_entity.pdbx_description
1 polymer ?
#
loop_
_entity_poly.entity_id
_entity_poly.type
_entity_poly.pdbx_seq_one_letter_code
_entity_poly.pdbx_strand_id
1 'polypeptide(L)'
;MKAALIIAAFALPLFQDGTAAAQQTRSAPSQNPQSAPVADRPLATARTSENAGFLTGNQLYSRCTETSPTSSSFCFAFIAGVHDTVRAYETWLKIREFCPPADVAQSDMRNSFMAYAKQRPASLSGQAASVVVAALKAKYPCPVQ
;
A
#
# COMPACT_ATOMS: atom_id res chain seq x y z
N MET A 1 38.26 30.94 33.68
CA MET A 1 37.54 29.67 33.95
C MET A 1 37.25 29.03 32.60
N LYS A 2 37.93 27.94 32.25
CA LYS A 2 37.88 27.27 30.94
C LYS A 2 36.90 26.11 31.02
N ALA A 3 35.85 26.11 30.19
CA ALA A 3 34.95 24.98 30.03
C ALA A 3 35.56 24.00 29.01
N ALA A 4 35.76 22.76 29.44
CA ALA A 4 36.30 21.69 28.62
C ALA A 4 35.20 21.05 27.77
N LEU A 5 35.49 20.90 26.48
CA LEU A 5 34.69 20.21 25.48
C LEU A 5 34.91 18.69 25.64
N ILE A 6 33.87 17.90 25.94
CA ILE A 6 33.94 16.44 25.96
C ILE A 6 33.49 15.92 24.59
N ILE A 7 34.43 15.40 23.80
CA ILE A 7 34.18 14.69 22.55
C ILE A 7 33.94 13.22 22.91
N ALA A 8 32.71 12.74 22.76
CA ALA A 8 32.40 11.31 22.87
C ALA A 8 32.71 10.62 21.54
N ALA A 9 33.76 9.79 21.53
CA ALA A 9 34.10 8.92 20.41
C ALA A 9 33.17 7.70 20.40
N PHE A 10 32.27 7.62 19.41
CA PHE A 10 31.51 6.40 19.13
C PHE A 10 32.40 5.43 18.37
N ALA A 11 32.76 4.33 19.03
CA ALA A 11 33.42 3.18 18.41
C ALA A 11 32.41 2.45 17.51
N LEU A 12 32.71 2.40 16.21
CA LEU A 12 32.01 1.55 15.24
C LEU A 12 32.52 0.11 15.37
N PRO A 13 31.65 -0.92 15.40
CA PRO A 13 32.10 -2.29 15.29
C PRO A 13 32.53 -2.57 13.84
N LEU A 14 33.75 -3.10 13.71
CA LEU A 14 34.31 -3.69 12.50
C LEU A 14 33.42 -4.88 12.07
N PHE A 15 32.76 -4.77 10.92
CA PHE A 15 32.13 -5.91 10.26
C PHE A 15 33.23 -6.81 9.70
N GLN A 16 33.30 -8.03 10.22
CA GLN A 16 34.21 -9.08 9.76
C GLN A 16 33.67 -9.71 8.46
N ASP A 17 34.54 -9.82 7.47
CA ASP A 17 34.33 -10.56 6.22
C ASP A 17 34.05 -12.04 6.49
N GLY A 18 32.79 -12.43 6.39
CA GLY A 18 32.36 -13.82 6.38
C GLY A 18 32.36 -14.38 4.96
N THR A 19 33.45 -15.04 4.56
CA THR A 19 33.50 -15.88 3.36
C THR A 19 32.56 -17.09 3.54
N ALA A 20 31.33 -16.99 3.05
CA ALA A 20 30.44 -18.14 2.91
C ALA A 20 30.85 -18.93 1.66
N ALA A 21 31.44 -20.10 1.88
CA ALA A 21 31.77 -21.08 0.86
C ALA A 21 30.49 -21.52 0.11
N ALA A 22 30.53 -21.40 -1.22
CA ALA A 22 29.53 -21.95 -2.11
C ALA A 22 29.56 -23.49 -2.02
N GLN A 23 28.59 -24.08 -1.34
CA GLN A 23 28.30 -25.51 -1.46
C GLN A 23 27.50 -25.75 -2.74
N GLN A 24 28.24 -26.17 -3.76
CA GLN A 24 27.77 -26.69 -5.02
C GLN A 24 27.01 -28.01 -4.79
N THR A 25 25.71 -27.91 -4.53
CA THR A 25 24.82 -29.07 -4.52
C THR A 25 24.75 -29.68 -5.92
N ARG A 26 25.08 -30.97 -5.98
CA ARG A 26 25.13 -31.80 -7.17
C ARG A 26 23.84 -31.70 -8.00
N SER A 27 24.05 -31.49 -9.29
CA SER A 27 23.05 -31.55 -10.35
C SER A 27 22.32 -32.90 -10.34
N ALA A 28 21.01 -32.87 -10.16
CA ALA A 28 20.13 -33.99 -10.46
C ALA A 28 20.00 -34.15 -11.98
N PRO A 29 19.90 -35.38 -12.52
CA PRO A 29 19.67 -35.60 -13.94
C PRO A 29 18.31 -35.05 -14.37
N SER A 30 18.32 -34.31 -15.47
CA SER A 30 17.14 -33.77 -16.16
C SER A 30 16.22 -34.92 -16.58
N GLN A 31 15.16 -35.16 -15.82
CA GLN A 31 14.06 -36.01 -16.24
C GLN A 31 13.11 -35.16 -17.06
N ASN A 32 13.20 -35.36 -18.37
CA ASN A 32 12.24 -34.92 -19.37
C ASN A 32 10.81 -35.30 -18.90
N PRO A 33 9.90 -34.36 -18.60
CA PRO A 33 8.54 -34.72 -18.29
C PRO A 33 7.89 -35.21 -19.58
N GLN A 34 7.81 -36.53 -19.72
CA GLN A 34 6.93 -37.16 -20.69
C GLN A 34 5.52 -36.60 -20.49
N SER A 35 4.98 -36.06 -21.58
CA SER A 35 3.64 -35.52 -21.71
C SER A 35 2.62 -36.55 -21.23
N ALA A 36 2.15 -36.39 -19.99
CA ALA A 36 0.97 -37.10 -19.55
C ALA A 36 -0.22 -36.68 -20.44
N PRO A 37 -1.13 -37.61 -20.80
CA PRO A 37 -2.35 -37.24 -21.51
C PRO A 37 -3.14 -36.25 -20.65
N VAL A 38 -3.44 -35.09 -21.23
CA VAL A 38 -4.32 -34.08 -20.63
C VAL A 38 -5.70 -34.71 -20.57
N ALA A 39 -6.01 -35.37 -19.45
CA ALA A 39 -7.36 -35.78 -19.15
C ALA A 39 -8.24 -34.52 -19.15
N ASP A 40 -9.35 -34.56 -19.88
CA ASP A 40 -10.38 -33.52 -19.93
C ASP A 40 -10.89 -33.21 -18.52
N ARG A 41 -10.18 -32.32 -17.83
CA ARG A 41 -10.63 -31.81 -16.54
C ARG A 41 -11.74 -30.83 -16.88
N PRO A 42 -12.98 -31.04 -16.42
CA PRO A 42 -14.05 -30.06 -16.63
C PRO A 42 -13.54 -28.72 -16.13
N LEU A 43 -13.53 -27.72 -17.01
CA LEU A 43 -13.26 -26.34 -16.65
C LEU A 43 -14.31 -25.97 -15.60
N ALA A 44 -13.89 -25.95 -14.34
CA ALA A 44 -14.73 -25.44 -13.28
C ALA A 44 -15.11 -24.02 -13.67
N THR A 45 -16.39 -23.78 -13.90
CA THR A 45 -16.93 -22.45 -14.15
C THR A 45 -16.59 -21.61 -12.93
N ALA A 46 -15.55 -20.79 -13.02
CA ALA A 46 -15.25 -19.81 -12.01
C ALA A 46 -16.51 -18.97 -11.86
N ARG A 47 -17.14 -19.01 -10.68
CA ARG A 47 -18.18 -18.04 -10.36
C ARG A 47 -17.47 -16.69 -10.36
N THR A 48 -17.62 -15.94 -11.44
CA THR A 48 -17.33 -14.51 -11.43
C THR A 48 -18.18 -13.94 -10.31
N SER A 49 -17.55 -13.53 -9.21
CA SER A 49 -18.23 -12.71 -8.23
C SER A 49 -18.83 -11.53 -8.99
N GLU A 50 -20.15 -11.33 -8.90
CA GLU A 50 -20.86 -10.23 -9.57
C GLU A 50 -20.41 -8.83 -9.10
N ASN A 51 -19.30 -8.73 -8.34
CA ASN A 51 -18.56 -7.51 -8.05
C ASN A 51 -17.07 -7.65 -8.41
N ALA A 52 -16.77 -8.08 -9.63
CA ALA A 52 -15.40 -8.03 -10.16
C ALA A 52 -14.91 -6.58 -10.42
N GLY A 53 -15.76 -5.56 -10.23
CA GLY A 53 -15.44 -4.17 -10.54
C GLY A 53 -15.58 -3.25 -9.34
N PHE A 54 -14.45 -2.93 -8.70
CA PHE A 54 -14.28 -1.84 -7.73
C PHE A 54 -14.94 -1.99 -6.34
N LEU A 55 -14.21 -1.58 -5.31
CA LEU A 55 -14.71 -1.51 -3.94
C LEU A 55 -15.59 -0.27 -3.74
N THR A 56 -16.61 -0.39 -2.90
CA THR A 56 -17.33 0.75 -2.32
C THR A 56 -16.58 1.33 -1.12
N GLY A 57 -16.87 2.59 -0.78
CA GLY A 57 -16.36 3.22 0.43
C GLY A 57 -16.69 2.43 1.70
N ASN A 58 -17.87 1.81 1.77
CA ASN A 58 -18.28 0.96 2.90
C ASN A 58 -17.41 -0.28 3.03
N GLN A 59 -17.10 -0.95 1.92
CA GLN A 59 -16.22 -2.12 1.94
C GLN A 59 -14.81 -1.73 2.39
N LEU A 60 -14.27 -0.62 1.87
CA LEU A 60 -12.97 -0.12 2.35
C LEU A 60 -13.01 0.26 3.82
N TYR A 61 -14.05 0.95 4.28
CA TYR A 61 -14.23 1.32 5.69
C TYR A 61 -14.24 0.09 6.60
N SER A 62 -14.97 -0.98 6.24
CA SER A 62 -14.96 -2.25 6.97
C SER A 62 -13.53 -2.78 7.13
N ARG A 63 -12.77 -2.88 6.03
CA ARG A 63 -11.38 -3.33 6.07
C ARG A 63 -10.50 -2.47 6.96
N CYS A 64 -10.71 -1.15 6.94
CA CYS A 64 -9.97 -0.21 7.76
C CYS A 64 -10.33 -0.28 9.25
N THR A 65 -11.51 -0.80 9.61
CA THR A 65 -11.93 -1.00 11.01
C THR A 65 -11.57 -2.36 11.58
N GLU A 66 -11.37 -3.36 10.73
CA GLU A 66 -10.96 -4.70 11.14
C GLU A 66 -9.55 -4.69 11.74
N THR A 67 -9.33 -5.51 12.77
CA THR A 67 -8.04 -5.61 13.48
C THR A 67 -7.10 -6.66 12.88
N SER A 68 -7.54 -7.38 11.84
CA SER A 68 -6.70 -8.40 11.20
C SER A 68 -5.51 -7.73 10.47
N PRO A 69 -4.30 -8.32 10.54
CA PRO A 69 -3.15 -7.79 9.80
C PRO A 69 -3.44 -7.63 8.31
N THR A 70 -4.11 -8.61 7.70
CA THR A 70 -4.47 -8.58 6.27
C THR A 70 -5.37 -7.38 5.93
N SER A 71 -6.44 -7.15 6.70
CA SER A 71 -7.36 -6.04 6.44
C SER A 71 -6.71 -4.69 6.70
N SER A 72 -5.84 -4.60 7.71
CA SER A 72 -5.06 -3.39 8.00
C SER A 72 -4.09 -3.07 6.85
N SER A 73 -3.28 -4.04 6.43
CA SER A 73 -2.37 -3.90 5.28
C SER A 73 -3.13 -3.53 3.99
N PHE A 74 -4.29 -4.15 3.75
CA PHE A 74 -5.14 -3.81 2.61
C PHE A 74 -5.61 -2.36 2.65
N CYS A 75 -6.13 -1.90 3.80
CA CYS A 75 -6.59 -0.52 3.98
C CYS A 75 -5.47 0.49 3.67
N PHE A 76 -4.29 0.27 4.24
CA PHE A 76 -3.12 1.12 4.00
C PHE A 76 -2.70 1.13 2.52
N ALA A 77 -2.54 -0.06 1.92
CA ALA A 77 -2.13 -0.19 0.54
C ALA A 77 -3.13 0.44 -0.43
N PHE A 78 -4.43 0.27 -0.20
CA PHE A 78 -5.47 0.86 -1.05
C PHE A 78 -5.40 2.40 -1.02
N ILE A 79 -5.31 3.00 0.17
CA ILE A 79 -5.26 4.46 0.32
C ILE A 79 -3.99 5.04 -0.31
N ALA A 80 -2.84 4.38 -0.12
CA ALA A 80 -1.60 4.77 -0.79
C ALA A 80 -1.72 4.67 -2.32
N GLY A 81 -2.28 3.58 -2.84
CA GLY A 81 -2.48 3.42 -4.28
C GLY A 81 -3.35 4.52 -4.88
N VAL A 82 -4.42 4.94 -4.19
CA VAL A 82 -5.26 6.08 -4.63
C VAL A 82 -4.44 7.37 -4.63
N HIS A 83 -3.70 7.64 -3.55
CA HIS A 83 -2.86 8.83 -3.45
C HIS A 83 -1.80 8.91 -4.54
N ASP A 84 -1.07 7.82 -4.78
CA ASP A 84 -0.01 7.74 -5.79
C ASP A 84 -0.57 7.90 -7.20
N THR A 85 -1.75 7.33 -7.46
CA THR A 85 -2.47 7.49 -8.73
C THR A 85 -2.86 8.95 -8.96
N VAL A 86 -3.45 9.61 -7.96
CA VAL A 86 -3.79 11.04 -8.05
C VAL A 86 -2.53 11.87 -8.30
N ARG A 87 -1.45 11.64 -7.56
CA ARG A 87 -0.18 12.35 -7.74
C ARG A 87 0.40 12.18 -9.15
N ALA A 88 0.30 10.99 -9.72
CA ALA A 88 0.71 10.72 -11.10
C ALA A 88 -0.13 11.54 -12.08
N TYR A 89 -1.46 11.56 -11.93
CA TYR A 89 -2.36 12.36 -12.77
C TYR A 89 -2.16 13.87 -12.61
N GLU A 90 -1.99 14.37 -11.38
CA GLU A 90 -1.67 15.78 -11.11
C GLU A 90 -0.40 16.21 -11.86
N THR A 91 0.62 15.35 -11.86
CA THR A 91 1.89 15.61 -12.57
C THR A 91 1.70 15.65 -14.07
N TRP A 92 0.90 14.73 -14.61
CA TRP A 92 0.64 14.63 -16.04
C TRP A 92 -0.23 15.78 -16.56
N LEU A 93 -1.31 16.08 -15.85
CA LEU A 93 -2.33 17.06 -16.26
C LEU A 93 -2.01 18.50 -15.80
N LYS A 94 -0.98 18.70 -14.99
CA LYS A 94 -0.61 20.02 -14.41
C LYS A 94 -1.73 20.64 -13.58
N ILE A 95 -2.45 19.81 -12.84
CA ILE A 95 -3.50 20.22 -11.90
C ILE A 95 -3.14 19.77 -10.49
N ARG A 96 -3.82 20.31 -9.48
CA ARG A 96 -3.75 19.87 -8.08
C ARG A 96 -5.15 19.58 -7.56
N GLU A 97 -5.41 18.34 -7.22
CA GLU A 97 -6.65 17.87 -6.61
C GLU A 97 -6.63 18.09 -5.09
N PHE A 98 -5.48 17.85 -4.46
CA PHE A 98 -5.24 18.12 -3.03
C PHE A 98 -3.75 18.38 -2.70
N CYS A 99 -3.49 18.97 -1.54
CA CYS A 99 -2.16 19.48 -1.17
C CYS A 99 -1.72 19.02 0.23
N PRO A 100 -1.44 17.72 0.44
CA PRO A 100 -0.86 17.24 1.68
C PRO A 100 0.58 17.76 1.84
N PRO A 101 1.10 17.80 3.08
CA PRO A 101 2.52 18.01 3.34
C PRO A 101 3.41 17.02 2.57
N ALA A 102 4.65 17.41 2.27
CA ALA A 102 5.57 16.57 1.48
C ALA A 102 5.92 15.24 2.15
N ASP A 103 5.87 15.20 3.48
CA ASP A 103 6.22 14.09 4.37
C ASP A 103 4.99 13.50 5.08
N VAL A 104 3.79 13.65 4.49
CA VAL A 104 2.55 13.12 5.06
C VAL A 104 2.66 11.61 5.33
N ALA A 105 2.38 11.21 6.56
CA ALA A 105 2.39 9.80 6.94
C ALA A 105 1.18 9.07 6.34
N GLN A 106 1.39 7.81 5.93
CA GLN A 106 0.30 6.95 5.43
C GLN A 106 -0.79 6.74 6.50
N SER A 107 -0.42 6.73 7.78
CA SER A 107 -1.35 6.73 8.92
C SER A 107 -2.28 7.92 8.93
N ASP A 108 -1.80 9.10 8.57
CA ASP A 108 -2.60 10.31 8.57
C ASP A 108 -3.59 10.32 7.40
N MET A 109 -3.19 9.80 6.23
CA MET A 109 -4.12 9.58 5.12
C MET A 109 -5.23 8.60 5.50
N ARG A 110 -4.89 7.47 6.13
CA ARG A 110 -5.89 6.52 6.66
C ARG A 110 -6.82 7.19 7.66
N ASN A 111 -6.28 7.91 8.63
CA ASN A 111 -7.08 8.59 9.65
C ASN A 111 -8.01 9.63 9.03
N SER A 112 -7.58 10.30 7.96
CA SER A 112 -8.40 11.26 7.20
C SER A 112 -9.58 10.58 6.51
N PHE A 113 -9.36 9.45 5.83
CA PHE A 113 -10.43 8.63 5.27
C PHE A 113 -11.41 8.18 6.35
N MET A 114 -10.92 7.65 7.47
CA MET A 114 -11.75 7.18 8.59
C MET A 114 -12.59 8.30 9.20
N ALA A 115 -12.02 9.50 9.38
CA ALA A 115 -12.73 10.65 9.89
C ALA A 115 -13.82 11.12 8.90
N TYR A 116 -13.49 11.18 7.61
CA TYR A 116 -14.44 11.56 6.56
C TYR A 116 -15.62 10.57 6.49
N ALA A 117 -15.33 9.27 6.51
CA ALA A 117 -16.32 8.20 6.48
C ALA A 117 -17.33 8.30 7.62
N LYS A 118 -16.84 8.56 8.84
CA LYS A 118 -17.69 8.74 10.04
C LYS A 118 -18.59 9.98 9.93
N GLN A 119 -18.07 11.07 9.38
CA GLN A 119 -18.82 12.33 9.24
C GLN A 119 -19.83 12.29 8.09
N ARG A 120 -19.58 11.46 7.06
CA ARG A 120 -20.36 11.43 5.81
C ARG A 120 -20.68 9.97 5.42
N PRO A 121 -21.47 9.24 6.22
CA PRO A 121 -21.78 7.85 5.95
C PRO A 121 -22.48 7.63 4.61
N ALA A 122 -23.29 8.61 4.16
CA ALA A 122 -23.95 8.57 2.85
C ALA A 122 -22.97 8.49 1.67
N SER A 123 -21.75 9.04 1.80
CA SER A 123 -20.73 8.97 0.75
C SER A 123 -20.15 7.56 0.57
N LEU A 124 -20.29 6.67 1.56
CA LEU A 124 -19.69 5.34 1.54
C LEU A 124 -20.34 4.36 0.55
N SER A 125 -21.50 4.70 -0.01
CA SER A 125 -22.10 3.98 -1.13
C SER A 125 -21.34 4.19 -2.45
N GLY A 126 -20.55 5.27 -2.55
CA GLY A 126 -19.72 5.56 -3.73
C GLY A 126 -18.51 4.65 -3.85
N GLN A 127 -17.79 4.76 -4.97
CA GLN A 127 -16.54 4.01 -5.19
C GLN A 127 -15.48 4.42 -4.16
N ALA A 128 -14.78 3.44 -3.59
CA ALA A 128 -13.80 3.61 -2.53
C ALA A 128 -12.71 4.63 -2.91
N ALA A 129 -12.19 4.56 -4.14
CA ALA A 129 -11.19 5.50 -4.63
C ALA A 129 -11.70 6.95 -4.61
N SER A 130 -12.90 7.20 -5.13
CA SER A 130 -13.52 8.54 -5.11
C SER A 130 -13.74 9.05 -3.69
N VAL A 131 -14.17 8.18 -2.76
CA VAL A 131 -14.35 8.56 -1.36
C VAL A 131 -13.02 8.89 -0.69
N VAL A 132 -11.95 8.15 -0.98
CA VAL A 132 -10.60 8.46 -0.49
C VAL A 132 -10.14 9.81 -1.03
N VAL A 133 -10.30 10.09 -2.34
CA VAL A 133 -9.96 11.40 -2.91
C VAL A 133 -10.74 12.53 -2.24
N ALA A 134 -12.05 12.37 -2.05
CA ALA A 134 -12.88 13.34 -1.35
C ALA A 134 -12.42 13.58 0.10
N ALA A 135 -12.05 12.51 0.81
CA ALA A 135 -11.52 12.60 2.16
C ALA A 135 -10.19 13.35 2.23
N LEU A 136 -9.25 13.03 1.33
CA LEU A 136 -7.95 13.70 1.27
C LEU A 136 -8.09 15.16 0.85
N LYS A 137 -8.98 15.48 -0.09
CA LYS A 137 -9.29 16.87 -0.47
C LYS A 137 -9.91 17.67 0.66
N ALA A 138 -10.82 17.08 1.42
CA ALA A 138 -11.42 17.72 2.58
C ALA A 138 -10.40 17.99 3.70
N LYS A 139 -9.42 17.11 3.88
CA LYS A 139 -8.36 17.25 4.89
C LYS A 139 -7.24 18.20 4.45
N TYR A 140 -6.85 18.13 3.18
CA TYR A 140 -5.68 18.80 2.60
C TYR A 140 -6.08 19.69 1.42
N PRO A 141 -6.92 20.72 1.63
CA PRO A 141 -7.29 21.63 0.57
C PRO A 141 -6.04 22.36 0.05
N CYS A 142 -5.95 22.56 -1.26
CA CYS A 142 -4.92 23.41 -1.83
C CYS A 142 -5.20 24.89 -1.53
N PRO A 143 -4.16 25.71 -1.27
CA PRO A 143 -4.32 27.15 -1.18
C PRO A 143 -4.95 27.70 -2.45
N VAL A 144 -5.81 28.72 -2.31
CA VAL A 144 -6.21 29.54 -3.45
C VAL A 144 -4.94 30.20 -3.99
N GLN A 145 -4.66 30.01 -5.28
CA GLN A 145 -3.54 30.65 -5.97
C GLN A 145 -3.90 32.10 -6.30
#